data_AF-A0A948ULM7-F1
#
_entry.id   AF-A0A948ULM7-F1
#
_cell.length_a   1.000
_cell.length_b   1.000
_cell.length_c   1.000
_cell.angle_alpha   90.00
_cell.angle_beta   90.00
_cell.angle_gamma   90.00
#
_symmetry.space_group_name_H-M   'P 1'
#
loop_
_entity.id
_entity.type
_entity.pdbx_description
1 polymer ?
#
loop_
_entity_poly.entity_id
_entity_poly.type
_entity_poly.pdbx_seq_one_letter_code
_entity_poly.pdbx_strand_id
1 'polypeptide(L)' 'EEGLFPHSRSLMDKSQLEEERRLCYVGMTRAKERLFLTHARRRLFFGTRAANTVSRFVLELPEHLIIKKEAVSY' A
#
# COMPACT_ATOMS: atom_id res chain seq x y z
N GLU A 1 -0.45 0.30 2.89
CA GLU A 1 -0.08 -0.42 4.13
C GLU A 1 -1.29 -1.24 4.52
N GLU A 2 -1.17 -2.50 4.91
CA GLU A 2 -2.34 -3.31 5.26
C GLU A 2 -3.17 -2.63 6.36
N GLY A 3 -4.50 -2.68 6.23
CA GLY A 3 -5.43 -2.01 7.14
C GLY A 3 -5.65 -0.51 6.87
N LEU A 4 -4.74 0.16 6.17
CA LEU A 4 -4.93 1.53 5.68
C LEU A 4 -5.30 1.54 4.19
N PHE A 5 -4.55 0.75 3.40
CA PHE A 5 -4.79 0.53 1.98
C PHE A 5 -4.23 -0.85 1.58
N PRO A 6 -5.10 -1.86 1.36
CA PRO A 6 -6.56 -1.81 1.45
C PRO A 6 -7.08 -1.44 2.85
N HIS A 7 -8.18 -0.68 2.91
CA HIS A 7 -8.76 -0.24 4.18
C HIS A 7 -9.21 -1.44 5.03
N SER A 8 -8.99 -1.39 6.34
CA SER A 8 -9.28 -2.49 7.29
C SER A 8 -10.67 -3.10 7.16
N ARG A 9 -11.69 -2.28 6.88
CA ARG A 9 -13.09 -2.72 6.69
C ARG A 9 -13.31 -3.56 5.43
N SER A 10 -12.47 -3.42 4.41
CA SER A 10 -12.58 -4.17 3.16
C SER A 10 -11.92 -5.56 3.21
N LEU A 11 -11.09 -5.84 4.23
CA LEU A 11 -10.20 -7.01 4.22
C LEU A 11 -10.94 -8.35 4.27
N MET A 12 -12.12 -8.39 4.88
CA MET A 12 -12.93 -9.60 5.07
C MET A 12 -14.00 -9.79 3.99
N ASP A 13 -14.23 -8.78 3.16
CA ASP A 13 -15.23 -8.81 2.10
C ASP A 13 -14.54 -8.75 0.74
N LYS A 14 -14.63 -9.86 -0.01
CA LYS A 14 -14.00 -9.98 -1.32
C LYS A 14 -14.45 -8.88 -2.29
N SER A 15 -15.72 -8.47 -2.26
CA SER A 15 -16.25 -7.45 -3.17
C SER A 15 -15.66 -6.06 -2.88
N GLN A 16 -15.54 -5.71 -1.60
CA GLN A 16 -14.94 -4.45 -1.16
C GLN A 16 -13.42 -4.45 -1.39
N LEU A 17 -12.76 -5.59 -1.17
CA LEU A 17 -11.33 -5.71 -1.46
C LEU A 17 -11.03 -5.49 -2.94
N GLU A 18 -11.88 -6.04 -3.84
CA GLU A 18 -11.75 -5.82 -5.27
C GLU A 18 -12.05 -4.35 -5.68
N GLU A 19 -12.88 -3.62 -4.93
CA GLU A 19 -13.04 -2.18 -5.12
C GLU A 19 -11.77 -1.41 -4.71
N GLU A 20 -11.17 -1.71 -3.55
CA GLU A 20 -9.88 -1.12 -3.15
C GLU A 20 -8.76 -1.44 -4.15
N ARG A 21 -8.80 -2.62 -4.75
CA ARG A 21 -7.90 -3.01 -5.85
C ARG A 21 -8.09 -2.14 -7.08
N ARG A 22 -9.34 -1.86 -7.49
CA ARG A 22 -9.64 -0.93 -8.58
C ARG A 22 -9.14 0.48 -8.27
N LEU A 23 -9.32 0.95 -7.03
CA LEU A 23 -8.75 2.22 -6.58
C LEU A 23 -7.22 2.24 -6.70
N CYS A 24 -6.55 1.15 -6.32
CA CYS A 24 -5.10 1.01 -6.44
C CYS A 24 -4.68 1.12 -7.91
N TYR A 25 -5.33 0.38 -8.79
CA TYR A 25 -5.08 0.42 -10.24
C TYR A 25 -5.27 1.82 -10.83
N VAL A 26 -6.36 2.51 -10.50
CA VAL A 26 -6.59 3.89 -10.97
C VAL A 26 -5.50 4.82 -10.46
N GLY A 27 -5.13 4.73 -9.18
CA GLY A 27 -4.05 5.52 -8.59
C GLY A 27 -2.71 5.30 -9.28
N MET A 28 -2.35 4.04 -9.56
CA MET A 28 -1.13 3.70 -10.29
C MET A 28 -1.12 4.27 -11.71
N THR A 29 -2.24 4.15 -12.44
CA THR A 29 -2.36 4.64 -13.83
C THR A 29 -2.48 6.16 -13.93
N ARG A 30 -2.54 6.90 -12.82
CA ARG A 30 -2.40 8.37 -12.86
C ARG A 30 -0.96 8.81 -13.12
N ALA A 31 0.02 8.01 -12.71
CA ALA A 31 1.42 8.32 -12.95
C ALA A 31 1.75 8.14 -14.45
N LYS A 32 2.29 9.18 -15.08
CA LYS A 32 2.66 9.15 -16.51
C LYS A 32 4.07 8.60 -16.74
N GLU A 33 5.03 9.03 -15.91
CA GLU A 33 6.44 8.69 -16.10
C GLU A 33 7.00 7.87 -14.94
N ARG A 34 6.82 8.33 -13.69
CA ARG A 34 7.39 7.69 -12.50
C ARG A 34 6.33 7.54 -11.42
N LEU A 35 6.22 6.33 -10.88
CA LEU A 35 5.38 6.01 -9.74
C LEU A 35 6.28 5.75 -8.52
N PHE A 36 5.99 6.43 -7.41
CA PHE A 36 6.66 6.19 -6.14
C PHE A 36 5.63 5.67 -5.13
N LEU A 37 5.95 4.54 -4.52
CA LEU A 37 5.12 3.93 -3.47
C LEU A 37 5.89 4.00 -2.15
N THR A 38 5.21 4.38 -1.07
CA THR A 38 5.82 4.53 0.25
C THR A 38 5.03 3.74 1.30
N HIS A 39 5.74 3.29 2.33
CA HIS A 39 5.18 2.56 3.46
C HIS A 39 5.96 2.96 4.73
N ALA A 40 5.26 3.12 5.86
CA ALA A 40 5.85 3.45 7.14
C ALA A 40 6.00 2.19 7.99
N ARG A 41 7.22 1.93 8.50
CA ARG A 41 7.47 0.82 9.44
C ARG A 41 6.63 0.92 10.72
N ARG A 42 6.35 2.15 11.17
CA ARG A 42 5.48 2.47 12.31
C ARG A 42 4.74 3.76 12.03
N ARG A 43 3.45 3.80 12.35
CA ARG A 43 2.59 4.98 12.18
C ARG A 43 1.76 5.20 13.43
N LEU A 44 1.66 6.46 13.87
CA LEU A 44 0.62 6.90 14.81
C LEU A 44 -0.63 7.25 14.00
N PHE A 45 -1.72 6.53 14.23
CA PHE A 45 -2.99 6.72 13.53
C PHE A 45 -4.14 6.60 14.54
N PHE A 46 -5.03 7.59 14.57
CA PHE A 46 -6.11 7.69 15.56
C PHE A 46 -5.65 7.44 17.01
N GLY A 47 -4.52 8.03 17.41
CA GLY A 47 -3.97 7.88 18.77
C GLY A 47 -3.30 6.53 19.06
N THR A 48 -3.39 5.56 18.14
CA THR A 48 -2.76 4.24 18.28
C THR A 48 -1.52 4.13 17.42
N ARG A 49 -0.44 3.56 17.96
CA ARG A 49 0.77 3.23 17.19
C ARG A 49 0.61 1.84 16.60
N ALA A 50 0.65 1.74 15.28
CA ALA A 50 0.57 0.48 14.56
C ALA A 50 1.83 0.27 13.69
N ALA A 51 2.28 -0.98 13.62
CA ALA A 51 3.33 -1.44 12.72
C ALA A 51 2.68 -2.34 11.66
N ASN A 52 1.92 -1.73 10.76
CA ASN A 52 1.23 -2.45 9.71
C ASN A 52 2.24 -3.00 8.70
N THR A 53 1.91 -4.10 8.03
CA THR A 53 2.74 -4.63 6.95
C THR A 53 2.57 -3.82 5.68
N VAL A 54 3.46 -4.04 4.71
CA VAL A 54 3.31 -3.54 3.34
C VAL A 54 1.96 -4.00 2.79
N SER A 55 1.31 -3.14 2.00
CA SER A 55 0.03 -3.49 1.34
C SER A 55 0.19 -4.73 0.45
N ARG A 56 -0.79 -5.63 0.47
CA ARG A 56 -0.82 -6.77 -0.48
C ARG A 56 -0.75 -6.32 -1.93
N PHE A 57 -1.35 -5.19 -2.30
CA PHE A 57 -1.33 -4.67 -3.66
C PHE A 57 0.09 -4.36 -4.15
N VAL A 58 1.00 -3.98 -3.26
CA VAL A 58 2.41 -3.73 -3.60
C VAL A 58 3.17 -5.04 -3.77
N LEU A 59 2.85 -6.06 -2.96
CA LEU A 59 3.49 -7.38 -3.01
C LEU A 59 3.08 -8.19 -4.24
N GLU A 60 1.93 -7.89 -4.83
CA GLU A 60 1.46 -8.51 -6.07
C GLU A 60 2.12 -7.93 -7.33
N LEU A 61 2.84 -6.80 -7.22
CA LEU A 61 3.53 -6.21 -8.36
C LEU A 61 4.74 -7.07 -8.77
N PRO A 62 5.02 -7.21 -10.08
CA PRO A 62 6.20 -7.95 -10.53
C PRO A 62 7.49 -7.35 -9.97
N GLU A 63 8.29 -8.15 -9.27
CA GLU A 63 9.48 -7.66 -8.54
C GLU A 63 10.49 -6.96 -9.44
N HIS A 64 10.61 -7.38 -10.70
CA HIS A 64 11.53 -6.79 -11.68
C HIS A 64 11.19 -5.35 -12.07
N LEU A 65 9.99 -4.86 -11.74
CA LEU A 65 9.57 -3.47 -11.95
C LEU A 65 9.81 -2.57 -10.73
N ILE A 66 10.22 -3.15 -9.60
CA ILE A 66 10.31 -2.44 -8.32
C ILE A 66 11.76 -2.14 -7.98
N ILE A 67 12.08 -0.86 -7.86
CA ILE A 67 13.35 -0.41 -7.31
C ILE A 67 13.14 -0.11 -5.82
N LYS A 68 13.61 -1.00 -4.95
CA LYS A 68 13.54 -0.80 -3.50
C LYS A 68 14.58 0.24 -3.08
N LYS A 69 14.11 1.36 -2.53
CA LYS A 69 14.98 2.37 -1.89
C LYS A 69 14.78 2.25 -0.38
N GLU A 70 15.81 1.78 0.32
CA GLU A 70 15.77 1.77 1.78
C GLU A 70 15.88 3.20 2.31
N ALA A 71 15.07 3.54 3.30
CA ALA A 71 15.24 4.79 4.03
C ALA A 71 16.54 4.68 4.84
N VAL A 72 17.46 5.62 4.62
CA VAL A 72 18.70 5.74 5.40
C VAL A 72 18.31 5.93 6.86
N SER A 73 18.69 4.97 7.70
CA SER A 73 18.52 5.08 9.15
C SER A 73 19.65 5.99 9.65
N TYR A 74 19.30 7.15 10.20
CA TYR A 74 20.24 8.03 10.91
C TYR A 74 20.50 7.51 12.32
#